data_AF-A0A409XWF9-F1
#
_entry.id   AF-A0A409XWF9-F1
#
_cell.length_a   1.000
_cell.length_b   1.000
_cell.length_c   1.000
_cell.angle_alpha   90.00
_cell.angle_beta   90.00
_cell.angle_gamma   90.00
#
_symmetry.space_group_name_H-M   'P 1'
#
loop_
_entity.id
_entity.type
_entity.pdbx_description
1 polymer ?
#
loop_
_entity_poly.entity_id
_entity_poly.type
_entity_poly.pdbx_seq_one_letter_code
_entity_poly.pdbx_strand_id
1 'polypeptide(L)'
;MFQVATHPTSFTMHGHGHHQSMHSMQSPAPGVQLPRTLARPPFAEVSRDAIMAVAPELSSVPPEYIRRGLRPKAFQMLAGITALPSSYLPNTMPKSQVPQVLSIPFRSSSSMAQPTYPTHVLAVSSSKASANEHVFMFPVHNIIIAANCSALPRLPVSSPPYAGTLHVPVLPLVLPSPAAFKVLHSYLYTHSLDAVLKSLFPVPAGFVQGLSHHTVKSTLASGTTLHQLSTYLCSSAGGSLQVLTTHAAHVKELWQDMVALGLHDPELWDTVDLAWEVVLGALNIAASTH
;
A
#
# COMPACT_ATOMS: atom_id res chain seq x y z
N MET A 1 -34.43 -21.61 12.90
CA MET A 1 -35.61 -21.60 13.78
C MET A 1 -35.14 -21.84 15.20
N PHE A 2 -34.70 -20.78 15.89
CA PHE A 2 -34.66 -20.68 17.34
C PHE A 2 -34.87 -19.20 17.66
N GLN A 3 -35.89 -18.97 18.46
CA GLN A 3 -36.46 -17.70 18.87
C GLN A 3 -36.19 -17.55 20.37
N VAL A 4 -36.55 -16.38 20.92
CA VAL A 4 -36.75 -16.05 22.35
C VAL A 4 -35.51 -15.45 23.05
N ALA A 5 -35.55 -14.32 23.75
CA ALA A 5 -36.51 -13.20 23.82
C ALA A 5 -35.83 -12.01 24.54
N THR A 6 -36.44 -10.85 24.31
CA THR A 6 -36.44 -9.60 25.09
C THR A 6 -36.88 -9.84 26.57
N HIS A 7 -36.75 -8.98 27.60
CA HIS A 7 -36.89 -7.53 27.78
C HIS A 7 -36.47 -7.16 29.28
N PRO A 8 -36.67 -5.91 29.79
CA PRO A 8 -35.85 -5.25 30.83
C PRO A 8 -36.45 -5.32 32.26
N THR A 9 -35.74 -4.77 33.27
CA THR A 9 -36.26 -3.74 34.20
C THR A 9 -35.22 -3.26 35.22
N SER A 10 -35.27 -1.95 35.43
CA SER A 10 -34.75 -1.12 36.51
C SER A 10 -34.95 -1.64 37.94
N PHE A 11 -33.99 -1.33 38.83
CA PHE A 11 -34.25 -1.12 40.25
C PHE A 11 -33.58 0.16 40.74
N THR A 12 -34.41 1.04 41.29
CA THR A 12 -34.05 2.23 42.06
C THR A 12 -34.19 1.88 43.53
N MET A 13 -33.20 2.18 44.37
CA MET A 13 -33.40 2.42 45.80
C MET A 13 -32.42 3.48 46.32
N HIS A 14 -32.97 4.48 47.02
CA HIS A 14 -32.25 5.50 47.77
C HIS A 14 -31.67 4.93 49.08
N GLY A 15 -30.49 5.41 49.47
CA GLY A 15 -29.91 5.26 50.80
C GLY A 15 -28.95 6.41 51.09
N HIS A 16 -29.20 7.13 52.18
CA HIS A 16 -28.45 8.30 52.66
C HIS A 16 -27.03 7.97 53.15
N GLY A 17 -26.12 8.93 52.94
CA GLY A 17 -25.09 9.34 53.92
C GLY A 17 -23.84 8.48 54.08
N HIS A 18 -22.70 8.94 53.54
CA HIS A 18 -21.48 9.28 54.31
C HIS A 18 -20.29 9.57 53.37
N HIS A 19 -19.46 10.54 53.79
CA HIS A 19 -18.18 10.89 53.20
C HIS A 19 -17.27 9.69 52.93
N GLN A 20 -16.89 9.48 51.67
CA GLN A 20 -15.62 8.83 51.31
C GLN A 20 -15.00 9.57 50.12
N SER A 21 -13.77 10.04 50.33
CA SER A 21 -12.90 10.54 49.27
C SER A 21 -12.58 9.40 48.31
N MET A 22 -13.24 9.35 47.17
CA MET A 22 -12.81 8.49 46.07
C MET A 22 -11.87 9.28 45.19
N HIS A 23 -10.59 8.96 45.33
CA HIS A 23 -9.57 9.23 44.33
C HIS A 23 -10.14 8.87 42.95
N SER A 24 -10.21 9.89 42.09
CA SER A 24 -10.37 9.70 40.66
C SER A 24 -9.24 8.78 40.19
N MET A 25 -9.55 7.50 39.99
CA MET A 25 -8.69 6.60 39.24
C MET A 25 -8.74 7.09 37.79
N GLN A 26 -7.81 7.98 37.45
CA GLN A 26 -7.41 8.18 36.07
C GLN A 26 -6.88 6.83 35.58
N SER A 27 -7.74 6.07 34.89
CA SER A 27 -7.27 4.96 34.05
C SER A 27 -6.19 5.52 33.13
N PRO A 28 -4.95 5.00 33.14
CA PRO A 28 -3.95 5.41 32.18
C PRO A 28 -4.54 5.15 30.79
N ALA A 29 -4.51 6.17 29.94
CA ALA A 29 -4.88 6.01 28.54
C ALA A 29 -4.09 4.83 27.98
N PRO A 30 -4.73 3.90 27.23
CA PRO A 30 -4.03 2.73 26.70
C PRO A 30 -2.85 3.21 25.86
N GLY A 31 -1.64 3.02 26.39
CA GLY A 31 -0.41 3.43 25.71
C GLY A 31 -0.31 2.67 24.40
N VAL A 32 -0.21 3.39 23.29
CA VAL A 32 -0.02 2.79 21.97
C VAL A 32 1.39 2.18 21.95
N GLN A 33 1.49 0.87 22.10
CA GLN A 33 2.76 0.15 21.95
C GLN A 33 3.02 -0.10 20.47
N LEU A 34 3.92 0.71 19.88
CA LEU A 34 4.40 0.50 18.51
C LEU A 34 5.65 -0.40 18.53
N PRO A 35 5.78 -1.34 17.57
CA PRO A 35 6.98 -2.16 17.48
C PRO A 35 8.19 -1.28 17.14
N ARG A 36 9.34 -1.53 17.78
CA ARG A 36 10.55 -0.75 17.49
C ARG A 36 11.01 -0.93 16.04
N THR A 37 10.82 -2.11 15.48
CA THR A 37 11.21 -2.48 14.12
C THR A 37 10.07 -3.21 13.41
N LEU A 38 10.00 -3.05 12.09
CA LEU A 38 9.10 -3.81 11.22
C LEU A 38 9.82 -5.07 10.74
N ALA A 39 9.27 -6.24 11.02
CA ALA A 39 9.90 -7.50 10.64
C ALA A 39 9.87 -7.70 9.12
N ARG A 40 11.02 -8.08 8.53
CA ARG A 40 11.08 -8.50 7.13
C ARG A 40 10.81 -10.00 7.03
N PRO A 41 9.90 -10.46 6.16
CA PRO A 41 9.69 -11.89 5.95
C PRO A 41 10.94 -12.53 5.32
N PRO A 42 11.12 -13.85 5.44
CA PRO A 42 12.15 -14.57 4.71
C PRO A 42 12.04 -14.32 3.21
N PHE A 43 13.19 -14.28 2.53
CA PHE A 43 13.23 -14.13 1.08
C PHE A 43 12.62 -15.34 0.37
N ALA A 44 11.70 -15.09 -0.55
CA ALA A 44 11.05 -16.02 -1.46
C ALA A 44 11.07 -15.42 -2.88
N GLU A 45 11.89 -15.98 -3.76
CA GLU A 45 11.94 -15.55 -5.16
C GLU A 45 10.58 -15.72 -5.84
N VAL A 46 10.29 -14.88 -6.82
CA VAL A 46 9.04 -14.98 -7.59
C VAL A 46 8.93 -16.31 -8.33
N SER A 47 7.70 -16.80 -8.46
CA SER A 47 7.44 -18.08 -9.14
C SER A 47 7.81 -18.01 -10.63
N ARG A 48 8.74 -18.87 -11.05
CA ARG A 48 9.10 -19.03 -12.45
C ARG A 48 7.90 -19.45 -13.30
N ASP A 49 7.05 -20.30 -12.76
CA ASP A 49 5.81 -20.73 -13.43
C ASP A 49 4.84 -19.56 -13.63
N ALA A 50 4.76 -18.63 -12.68
CA ALA A 50 3.94 -17.42 -12.81
C ALA A 50 4.45 -16.50 -13.92
N ILE A 51 5.78 -16.33 -14.04
CA ILE A 51 6.40 -15.58 -15.15
C ILE A 51 6.14 -16.28 -16.49
N MET A 52 6.41 -17.59 -16.57
CA MET A 52 6.20 -18.38 -17.79
C MET A 52 4.75 -18.37 -18.27
N ALA A 53 3.79 -18.28 -17.35
CA ALA A 53 2.38 -18.21 -17.69
C ALA A 53 2.00 -16.93 -18.45
N VAL A 54 2.72 -15.83 -18.22
CA VAL A 54 2.39 -14.49 -18.75
C VAL A 54 3.36 -14.00 -19.81
N ALA A 55 4.58 -14.54 -19.83
CA ALA A 55 5.64 -14.24 -20.78
C ALA A 55 6.52 -15.50 -21.00
N PRO A 56 6.04 -16.50 -21.76
CA PRO A 56 6.76 -17.75 -22.00
C PRO A 56 8.17 -17.55 -22.59
N GLU A 57 8.37 -16.51 -23.37
CA GLU A 57 9.64 -16.11 -23.98
C GLU A 57 10.70 -15.72 -22.94
N LEU A 58 10.30 -15.40 -21.70
CA LEU A 58 11.19 -15.08 -20.59
C LEU A 58 11.50 -16.29 -19.70
N SER A 59 11.06 -17.49 -20.08
CA SER A 59 11.22 -18.71 -19.27
C SER A 59 12.65 -18.98 -18.81
N SER A 60 13.67 -18.63 -19.58
CA SER A 60 15.09 -18.81 -19.25
C SER A 60 15.77 -17.55 -18.70
N VAL A 61 15.05 -16.46 -18.51
CA VAL A 61 15.59 -15.18 -18.05
C VAL A 61 15.45 -15.10 -16.52
N PRO A 62 16.53 -14.82 -15.78
CA PRO A 62 16.43 -14.64 -14.33
C PRO A 62 15.49 -13.47 -13.97
N PRO A 63 14.66 -13.59 -12.92
CA PRO A 63 13.67 -12.56 -12.54
C PRO A 63 14.23 -11.15 -12.36
N GLU A 64 15.45 -11.02 -11.86
CA GLU A 64 16.13 -9.74 -11.68
C GLU A 64 16.44 -9.03 -13.01
N TYR A 65 16.78 -9.80 -14.06
CA TYR A 65 16.98 -9.27 -15.41
C TYR A 65 15.65 -8.82 -16.02
N ILE A 66 14.56 -9.56 -15.76
CA ILE A 66 13.21 -9.20 -16.18
C ILE A 66 12.81 -7.87 -15.53
N ARG A 67 12.90 -7.74 -14.19
CA ARG A 67 12.60 -6.50 -13.46
C ARG A 67 13.39 -5.32 -14.02
N ARG A 68 14.70 -5.48 -14.23
CA ARG A 68 15.55 -4.43 -14.82
C ARG A 68 15.12 -4.05 -16.24
N GLY A 69 14.73 -5.03 -17.06
CA GLY A 69 14.25 -4.82 -18.43
C GLY A 69 12.88 -4.15 -18.51
N LEU A 70 12.07 -4.24 -17.46
CA LEU A 70 10.76 -3.58 -17.38
C LEU A 70 10.87 -2.08 -17.04
N ARG A 71 11.88 -1.65 -16.28
CA ARG A 71 12.03 -0.25 -15.85
C ARG A 71 12.01 0.76 -17.01
N PRO A 72 12.76 0.59 -18.12
CA PRO A 72 12.70 1.52 -19.25
C PRO A 72 11.33 1.56 -19.97
N LYS A 73 10.51 0.51 -19.79
CA LYS A 73 9.17 0.39 -20.40
C LYS A 73 8.07 0.98 -19.52
N ALA A 74 8.38 1.36 -18.28
CA ALA A 74 7.41 1.88 -17.30
C ALA A 74 6.58 3.05 -17.84
N PHE A 75 7.22 3.99 -18.53
CA PHE A 75 6.53 5.13 -19.12
C PHE A 75 5.44 4.72 -20.12
N GLN A 76 5.74 3.76 -21.00
CA GLN A 76 4.78 3.26 -22.00
C GLN A 76 3.61 2.51 -21.38
N MET A 77 3.88 1.71 -20.33
CA MET A 77 2.87 0.99 -19.56
C MET A 77 1.95 1.95 -18.78
N LEU A 78 2.53 2.93 -18.09
CA LEU A 78 1.75 3.95 -17.35
C LEU A 78 0.94 4.85 -18.30
N ALA A 79 1.47 5.14 -19.48
CA ALA A 79 0.72 5.85 -20.52
C ALA A 79 -0.51 5.05 -20.97
N GLY A 80 -0.40 3.72 -21.15
CA GLY A 80 -1.54 2.87 -21.50
C GLY A 80 -2.58 2.75 -20.38
N ILE A 81 -2.15 2.73 -19.12
CA ILE A 81 -3.05 2.82 -17.95
C ILE A 81 -3.82 4.16 -17.96
N THR A 82 -3.11 5.27 -18.17
CA THR A 82 -3.70 6.63 -18.14
C THR A 82 -4.62 6.89 -19.33
N ALA A 83 -4.41 6.18 -20.44
CA ALA A 83 -5.25 6.29 -21.63
C ALA A 83 -6.63 5.63 -21.48
N LEU A 84 -6.86 4.83 -20.42
CA LEU A 84 -8.14 4.18 -20.20
C LEU A 84 -9.20 5.19 -19.70
N PRO A 85 -10.42 5.21 -20.28
CA PRO A 85 -11.48 6.10 -19.84
C PRO A 85 -12.02 5.67 -18.46
N SER A 86 -12.06 6.62 -17.51
CA SER A 86 -12.55 6.38 -16.14
C SER A 86 -14.01 5.96 -16.06
N SER A 87 -14.81 6.23 -17.10
CA SER A 87 -16.21 5.77 -17.18
C SER A 87 -16.34 4.25 -17.31
N TYR A 88 -15.30 3.57 -17.79
CA TYR A 88 -15.26 2.11 -17.93
C TYR A 88 -14.39 1.43 -16.88
N LEU A 89 -13.53 2.20 -16.20
CA LEU A 89 -12.68 1.74 -15.13
C LEU A 89 -12.67 2.76 -13.99
N PRO A 90 -13.73 2.79 -13.15
CA PRO A 90 -13.75 3.66 -12.00
C PRO A 90 -12.70 3.22 -10.98
N ASN A 91 -12.13 4.17 -10.22
CA ASN A 91 -11.11 3.85 -9.20
C ASN A 91 -11.63 2.95 -8.06
N THR A 92 -12.95 2.93 -7.84
CA THR A 92 -13.61 2.07 -6.86
C THR A 92 -14.92 1.53 -7.41
N MET A 93 -15.35 0.37 -6.90
CA MET A 93 -16.61 -0.27 -7.29
C MET A 93 -17.18 -1.07 -6.12
N PRO A 94 -18.52 -1.14 -5.93
CA PRO A 94 -19.11 -2.08 -4.99
C PRO A 94 -18.73 -3.52 -5.34
N LYS A 95 -18.36 -4.33 -4.34
CA LYS A 95 -17.89 -5.72 -4.48
C LYS A 95 -18.92 -6.60 -5.18
N SER A 96 -20.20 -6.35 -4.95
CA SER A 96 -21.33 -7.02 -5.62
C SER A 96 -21.46 -6.69 -7.11
N GLN A 97 -20.83 -5.60 -7.57
CA GLN A 97 -20.87 -5.12 -8.95
C GLN A 97 -19.58 -5.39 -9.73
N VAL A 98 -18.55 -5.96 -9.08
CA VAL A 98 -17.27 -6.26 -9.72
C VAL A 98 -17.48 -7.35 -10.78
N PRO A 99 -17.31 -7.05 -12.08
CA PRO A 99 -17.46 -8.06 -13.12
C PRO A 99 -16.21 -8.94 -13.17
N GLN A 100 -16.31 -10.13 -13.77
CA GLN A 100 -15.14 -10.99 -14.00
C GLN A 100 -14.24 -10.47 -15.13
N VAL A 101 -14.80 -9.70 -16.08
CA VAL A 101 -14.11 -9.13 -17.22
C VAL A 101 -14.65 -7.72 -17.47
N LEU A 102 -13.76 -6.77 -17.75
CA LEU A 102 -14.12 -5.43 -18.20
C LEU A 102 -13.83 -5.29 -19.70
N SER A 103 -14.79 -4.73 -20.42
CA SER A 103 -14.65 -4.34 -21.83
C SER A 103 -14.44 -2.84 -21.90
N ILE A 104 -13.22 -2.41 -22.17
CA ILE A 104 -12.80 -1.02 -22.11
C ILE A 104 -12.46 -0.54 -23.52
N PRO A 105 -13.23 0.38 -24.11
CA PRO A 105 -12.86 0.98 -25.38
C PRO A 105 -11.60 1.82 -25.19
N PHE A 106 -10.66 1.72 -26.12
CA PHE A 106 -9.46 2.54 -26.14
C PHE A 106 -9.28 3.20 -27.51
N ARG A 107 -8.63 4.36 -27.53
CA ARG A 107 -8.27 5.02 -28.78
C ARG A 107 -6.88 4.55 -29.18
N SER A 108 -6.78 3.87 -30.31
CA SER A 108 -5.47 3.56 -30.90
C SER A 108 -4.78 4.88 -31.24
N SER A 109 -3.67 5.19 -30.56
CA SER A 109 -2.81 6.30 -30.96
C SER A 109 -2.06 5.92 -32.23
N SER A 110 -1.82 6.86 -33.15
CA SER A 110 -0.91 6.67 -34.29
C SER A 110 0.52 7.17 -33.99
N SER A 111 0.81 7.53 -32.73
CA SER A 111 2.13 8.04 -32.33
C SER A 111 3.24 6.99 -32.44
N MET A 112 4.46 7.48 -32.68
CA MET A 112 5.68 6.66 -32.83
C MET A 112 6.02 5.82 -31.59
N ALA A 113 5.60 6.26 -30.39
CA ALA A 113 5.61 5.46 -29.18
C ALA A 113 4.18 5.01 -28.88
N GLN A 114 3.89 3.72 -29.09
CA GLN A 114 2.59 3.14 -28.76
C GLN A 114 2.50 2.89 -27.25
N PRO A 115 1.40 3.29 -26.59
CA PRO A 115 1.17 2.90 -25.20
C PRO A 115 1.07 1.37 -25.09
N THR A 116 1.56 0.82 -23.99
CA THR A 116 1.30 -0.59 -23.64
C THR A 116 0.08 -0.60 -22.74
N TYR A 117 -1.01 -1.20 -23.20
CA TYR A 117 -2.25 -1.29 -22.44
C TYR A 117 -2.17 -2.37 -21.35
N PRO A 118 -2.85 -2.16 -20.19
CA PRO A 118 -2.88 -3.14 -19.11
C PRO A 118 -3.53 -4.44 -19.57
N THR A 119 -3.08 -5.56 -19.01
CA THR A 119 -3.62 -6.89 -19.33
C THR A 119 -4.67 -7.36 -18.35
N HIS A 120 -4.70 -6.79 -17.15
CA HIS A 120 -5.60 -7.18 -16.07
C HIS A 120 -6.07 -5.96 -15.28
N VAL A 121 -7.12 -6.14 -14.48
CA VAL A 121 -7.49 -5.22 -13.40
C VAL A 121 -7.47 -5.98 -12.08
N LEU A 122 -6.82 -5.44 -11.06
CA LEU A 122 -6.90 -5.98 -9.70
C LEU A 122 -8.04 -5.27 -8.96
N ALA A 123 -9.01 -6.05 -8.47
CA ALA A 123 -10.06 -5.61 -7.56
C ALA A 123 -9.60 -5.84 -6.12
N VAL A 124 -9.00 -4.80 -5.53
CA VAL A 124 -8.33 -4.87 -4.23
C VAL A 124 -9.31 -4.55 -3.10
N SER A 125 -9.44 -5.49 -2.16
CA SER A 125 -10.35 -5.42 -1.02
C SER A 125 -9.61 -5.62 0.31
N SER A 126 -10.17 -5.10 1.40
CA SER A 126 -9.52 -5.23 2.72
C SER A 126 -9.78 -6.61 3.30
N SER A 127 -8.78 -7.19 3.96
CA SER A 127 -8.94 -8.41 4.77
C SER A 127 -9.71 -8.17 6.07
N LYS A 128 -9.87 -6.91 6.51
CA LYS A 128 -10.60 -6.56 7.73
C LYS A 128 -12.10 -6.68 7.49
N ALA A 129 -12.80 -7.40 8.36
CA ALA A 129 -14.23 -7.71 8.24
C ALA A 129 -15.18 -6.49 8.33
N SER A 130 -14.67 -5.29 8.59
CA SER A 130 -15.48 -4.08 8.76
C SER A 130 -15.88 -3.48 7.40
N ALA A 131 -17.13 -3.77 6.99
CA ALA A 131 -18.09 -2.96 6.22
C ALA A 131 -17.68 -2.23 4.92
N ASN A 132 -16.44 -2.31 4.46
CA ASN A 132 -16.08 -1.69 3.19
C ASN A 132 -16.50 -2.64 2.05
N GLU A 133 -17.74 -2.46 1.60
CA GLU A 133 -18.27 -3.16 0.43
C GLU A 133 -17.62 -2.71 -0.86
N HIS A 134 -16.73 -1.72 -0.85
CA HIS A 134 -16.04 -1.25 -2.04
C HIS A 134 -14.67 -1.91 -2.22
N VAL A 135 -14.33 -2.17 -3.48
CA VAL A 135 -12.99 -2.55 -3.91
C VAL A 135 -12.36 -1.37 -4.65
N PHE A 136 -11.03 -1.31 -4.62
CA PHE A 136 -10.25 -0.42 -5.46
C PHE A 136 -9.85 -1.14 -6.75
N MET A 137 -9.96 -0.46 -7.89
CA MET A 137 -9.68 -1.04 -9.20
C MET A 137 -8.33 -0.54 -9.71
N PHE A 138 -7.39 -1.46 -9.93
CA PHE A 138 -6.04 -1.13 -10.40
C PHE A 138 -5.75 -1.83 -11.72
N PRO A 139 -5.67 -1.11 -12.85
CA PRO A 139 -5.19 -1.70 -14.09
C PRO A 139 -3.70 -2.05 -13.95
N VAL A 140 -3.32 -3.26 -14.37
CA VAL A 140 -1.95 -3.77 -14.25
C VAL A 140 -1.51 -4.52 -15.48
N HIS A 141 -0.19 -4.59 -15.65
CA HIS A 141 0.47 -5.50 -16.57
C HIS A 141 0.86 -6.75 -15.78
N ASN A 142 0.31 -7.89 -16.16
CA ASN A 142 0.59 -9.20 -15.57
C ASN A 142 2.08 -9.47 -15.32
N ILE A 143 2.96 -9.08 -16.24
CA ILE A 143 4.41 -9.26 -16.09
C ILE A 143 5.02 -8.42 -14.95
N ILE A 144 4.49 -7.22 -14.67
CA ILE A 144 4.94 -6.39 -13.54
C ILE A 144 4.60 -7.07 -12.22
N ILE A 145 3.39 -7.64 -12.14
CA ILE A 145 2.95 -8.35 -10.95
C ILE A 145 3.73 -9.66 -10.77
N ALA A 146 3.82 -10.49 -11.81
CA ALA A 146 4.51 -11.78 -11.77
C ALA A 146 6.01 -11.66 -11.49
N ALA A 147 6.67 -10.59 -11.95
CA ALA A 147 8.11 -10.39 -11.75
C ALA A 147 8.47 -9.81 -10.37
N ASN A 148 7.50 -9.24 -9.63
CA ASN A 148 7.76 -8.54 -8.37
C ASN A 148 7.09 -9.17 -7.14
N CYS A 149 5.94 -9.83 -7.29
CA CYS A 149 5.13 -10.33 -6.18
C CYS A 149 5.21 -11.85 -6.07
N SER A 150 5.93 -12.39 -5.07
CA SER A 150 6.12 -13.83 -4.93
C SER A 150 4.94 -14.56 -4.31
N ALA A 151 4.07 -13.86 -3.57
CA ALA A 151 2.92 -14.46 -2.90
C ALA A 151 1.66 -14.56 -3.79
N LEU A 152 1.69 -13.99 -4.99
CA LEU A 152 0.52 -13.99 -5.86
C LEU A 152 0.42 -15.30 -6.67
N PRO A 153 -0.81 -15.80 -6.87
CA PRO A 153 -1.02 -17.00 -7.67
C PRO A 153 -0.73 -16.72 -9.15
N ARG A 154 -0.62 -17.81 -9.91
CA ARG A 154 -0.54 -17.75 -11.37
C ARG A 154 -1.71 -16.94 -11.93
N LEU A 155 -1.41 -15.91 -12.71
CA LEU A 155 -2.42 -15.07 -13.37
C LEU A 155 -2.99 -15.79 -14.60
N PRO A 156 -4.29 -15.59 -14.91
CA PRO A 156 -4.87 -16.10 -16.15
C PRO A 156 -4.28 -15.39 -17.37
N VAL A 157 -4.48 -15.98 -18.55
CA VAL A 157 -4.06 -15.37 -19.82
C VAL A 157 -5.02 -14.24 -20.16
N SER A 158 -4.48 -13.08 -20.53
CA SER A 158 -5.28 -11.95 -21.05
C SER A 158 -5.45 -12.06 -22.56
N SER A 159 -6.63 -11.69 -23.06
CA SER A 159 -6.85 -11.58 -24.50
C SER A 159 -6.15 -10.35 -25.08
N PRO A 160 -5.59 -10.42 -26.30
CA PRO A 160 -5.06 -9.24 -26.97
C PRO A 160 -6.19 -8.24 -27.26
N PRO A 161 -5.87 -6.93 -27.38
CA PRO A 161 -6.85 -5.94 -27.80
C PRO A 161 -7.46 -6.29 -29.16
N TYR A 162 -8.78 -6.15 -29.30
CA TYR A 162 -9.50 -6.45 -30.54
C TYR A 162 -10.46 -5.31 -30.90
N ALA A 163 -10.41 -4.87 -32.16
CA ALA A 163 -11.31 -3.84 -32.70
C ALA A 163 -11.44 -2.56 -31.82
N GLY A 164 -10.32 -2.09 -31.25
CA GLY A 164 -10.32 -0.89 -30.39
C GLY A 164 -10.93 -1.09 -29.00
N THR A 165 -11.15 -2.34 -28.58
CA THR A 165 -11.63 -2.71 -27.24
C THR A 165 -10.65 -3.63 -26.56
N LEU A 166 -10.42 -3.37 -25.28
CA LEU A 166 -9.62 -4.18 -24.38
C LEU A 166 -10.56 -5.02 -23.51
N HIS A 167 -10.38 -6.34 -23.53
CA HIS A 167 -11.08 -7.26 -22.64
C HIS A 167 -10.13 -7.73 -21.54
N VAL A 168 -10.21 -7.08 -20.38
CA VAL A 168 -9.31 -7.37 -19.26
C VAL A 168 -10.02 -8.17 -18.18
N PRO A 169 -9.50 -9.34 -17.79
CA PRO A 169 -10.00 -10.04 -16.61
C PRO A 169 -9.79 -9.18 -15.35
N VAL A 170 -10.77 -9.22 -14.46
CA VAL A 170 -10.71 -8.60 -13.15
C VAL A 170 -10.40 -9.66 -12.11
N LEU A 171 -9.29 -9.48 -11.40
CA LEU A 171 -8.80 -10.44 -10.42
C LEU A 171 -9.06 -9.92 -9.01
N PRO A 172 -9.74 -10.68 -8.14
CA PRO A 172 -9.88 -10.31 -6.74
C PRO A 172 -8.52 -10.41 -6.05
N LEU A 173 -8.18 -9.38 -5.27
CA LEU A 173 -7.00 -9.37 -4.40
C LEU A 173 -7.42 -8.88 -3.01
N VAL A 174 -7.00 -9.60 -1.98
CA VAL A 174 -7.29 -9.24 -0.59
C VAL A 174 -5.99 -8.78 0.06
N LEU A 175 -5.97 -7.56 0.59
CA LEU A 175 -4.81 -6.98 1.26
C LEU A 175 -5.16 -6.42 2.64
N PRO A 176 -4.20 -6.34 3.57
CA PRO A 176 -4.37 -5.67 4.85
C PRO A 176 -4.88 -4.22 4.73
N SER A 177 -4.34 -3.42 3.81
CA SER A 177 -4.75 -2.03 3.55
C SER A 177 -4.83 -1.69 2.04
N PRO A 178 -5.99 -1.88 1.39
CA PRO A 178 -6.17 -1.54 -0.03
C PRO A 178 -5.78 -0.10 -0.41
N ALA A 179 -5.86 0.84 0.53
CA ALA A 179 -5.47 2.22 0.30
C ALA A 179 -3.95 2.36 0.09
N ALA A 180 -3.15 1.59 0.83
CA ALA A 180 -1.69 1.58 0.70
C ALA A 180 -1.23 0.97 -0.64
N PHE A 181 -2.01 0.06 -1.22
CA PHE A 181 -1.69 -0.54 -2.51
C PHE A 181 -1.52 0.48 -3.65
N LYS A 182 -2.15 1.66 -3.59
CA LYS A 182 -1.93 2.71 -4.60
C LYS A 182 -0.47 3.16 -4.66
N VAL A 183 0.19 3.22 -3.51
CA VAL A 183 1.62 3.58 -3.42
C VAL A 183 2.47 2.47 -4.02
N LEU A 184 2.18 1.22 -3.67
CA LEU A 184 2.89 0.05 -4.23
C LEU A 184 2.68 -0.08 -5.73
N HIS A 185 1.46 0.12 -6.20
CA HIS A 185 1.13 0.09 -7.63
C HIS A 185 1.99 1.09 -8.39
N SER A 186 2.09 2.35 -7.93
CA SER A 186 2.97 3.34 -8.56
C SER A 186 4.45 2.94 -8.48
N TYR A 187 4.89 2.45 -7.32
CA TYR A 187 6.27 2.03 -7.11
C TYR A 187 6.69 0.87 -8.04
N LEU A 188 5.81 -0.12 -8.25
CA LEU A 188 6.07 -1.29 -9.09
C LEU A 188 6.42 -0.95 -10.55
N TYR A 189 6.05 0.24 -11.03
CA TYR A 189 6.45 0.75 -12.34
C TYR A 189 7.63 1.72 -12.23
N THR A 190 7.56 2.66 -11.29
CA THR A 190 8.48 3.82 -11.26
C THR A 190 9.76 3.57 -10.48
N HIS A 191 9.73 2.65 -9.52
CA HIS A 191 10.75 2.47 -8.48
C HIS A 191 11.17 3.78 -7.77
N SER A 192 10.27 4.76 -7.72
CA SER A 192 10.53 6.08 -7.13
C SER A 192 10.42 6.00 -5.60
N LEU A 193 11.57 5.97 -4.92
CA LEU A 193 11.64 6.01 -3.46
C LEU A 193 11.11 7.34 -2.92
N ASP A 194 11.30 8.43 -3.67
CA ASP A 194 10.83 9.76 -3.28
C ASP A 194 9.30 9.84 -3.28
N ALA A 195 8.62 9.24 -4.27
CA ALA A 195 7.16 9.17 -4.31
C ALA A 195 6.61 8.33 -3.17
N VAL A 196 7.29 7.22 -2.81
CA VAL A 196 6.92 6.39 -1.66
C VAL A 196 6.98 7.22 -0.37
N LEU A 197 8.10 7.87 -0.05
CA LEU A 197 8.19 8.66 1.18
C LEU A 197 7.18 9.81 1.23
N LYS A 198 7.02 10.56 0.13
CA LYS A 198 6.04 11.66 0.05
C LYS A 198 4.60 11.20 0.25
N SER A 199 4.29 9.94 -0.09
CA SER A 199 2.95 9.38 0.10
C SER A 199 2.64 9.02 1.56
N LEU A 200 3.68 8.83 2.39
CA LEU A 200 3.53 8.40 3.79
C LEU A 200 3.38 9.60 4.74
N PHE A 201 4.18 10.64 4.53
CA PHE A 201 4.18 11.85 5.35
C PHE A 201 4.93 13.03 4.69
N PRO A 202 4.83 14.26 5.23
CA PRO A 202 5.62 15.39 4.75
C PRO A 202 7.13 15.18 4.90
N VAL A 203 7.89 15.42 3.83
CA VAL A 203 9.35 15.28 3.81
C VAL A 203 9.98 16.55 3.22
N PRO A 204 11.14 17.03 3.73
CA PRO A 204 11.79 18.21 3.17
C PRO A 204 12.10 18.04 1.67
N ALA A 205 11.74 19.04 0.86
CA ALA A 205 11.93 18.98 -0.60
C ALA A 205 13.40 18.71 -1.01
N GLY A 206 14.36 19.30 -0.29
CA GLY A 206 15.79 19.09 -0.53
C GLY A 206 16.28 17.67 -0.22
N PHE A 207 15.58 16.94 0.66
CA PHE A 207 15.94 15.55 0.99
C PHE A 207 15.49 14.58 -0.11
N VAL A 208 14.30 14.82 -0.67
CA VAL A 208 13.70 13.94 -1.70
C VAL A 208 14.23 14.20 -3.11
N GLN A 209 14.95 15.30 -3.32
CA GLN A 209 15.55 15.63 -4.62
C GLN A 209 16.70 14.65 -4.93
N GLY A 210 16.46 13.70 -5.84
CA GLY A 210 17.46 12.70 -6.20
C GLY A 210 17.66 11.61 -5.14
N LEU A 211 16.62 11.28 -4.38
CA LEU A 211 16.66 10.21 -3.38
C LEU A 211 17.07 8.89 -4.05
N SER A 212 18.22 8.36 -3.62
CA SER A 212 18.75 7.08 -4.07
C SER A 212 18.72 6.07 -2.93
N HIS A 213 18.83 4.78 -3.25
CA HIS A 213 18.96 3.74 -2.24
C HIS A 213 20.17 3.97 -1.31
N HIS A 214 21.29 4.46 -1.85
CA HIS A 214 22.45 4.84 -1.06
C HIS A 214 22.13 5.96 -0.06
N THR A 215 21.39 7.00 -0.48
CA THR A 215 20.96 8.09 0.39
C THR A 215 20.08 7.57 1.53
N VAL A 216 19.17 6.65 1.24
CA VAL A 216 18.32 5.99 2.25
C VAL A 216 19.18 5.26 3.29
N LYS A 217 20.11 4.41 2.85
CA LYS A 217 21.00 3.66 3.76
C LYS A 217 21.91 4.56 4.59
N SER A 218 22.48 5.60 3.98
CA SER A 218 23.31 6.57 4.67
C SER A 218 22.52 7.33 5.74
N THR A 219 21.26 7.68 5.44
CA THR A 219 20.36 8.33 6.39
C THR A 219 20.02 7.41 7.55
N LEU A 220 19.69 6.14 7.29
CA LEU A 220 19.46 5.13 8.33
C LEU A 220 20.65 4.94 9.28
N ALA A 221 21.87 5.07 8.76
CA ALA A 221 23.09 5.01 9.57
C ALA A 221 23.42 6.33 10.30
N SER A 222 22.75 7.44 9.96
CA SER A 222 23.01 8.77 10.50
C SER A 222 21.95 9.18 11.52
N GLY A 223 22.26 9.00 12.80
CA GLY A 223 21.38 9.44 13.90
C GLY A 223 21.04 10.93 13.84
N THR A 224 21.99 11.77 13.42
CA THR A 224 21.78 13.22 13.28
C THR A 224 20.76 13.55 12.18
N THR A 225 20.87 12.90 11.01
CA THR A 225 19.94 13.13 9.89
C THR A 225 18.55 12.57 10.21
N LEU A 226 18.46 11.39 10.83
CA LEU A 226 17.20 10.84 11.31
C LEU A 226 16.51 11.78 12.30
N HIS A 227 17.26 12.34 13.25
CA HIS A 227 16.72 13.31 14.20
C HIS A 227 16.23 14.58 13.50
N GLN A 228 16.96 15.13 12.53
CA GLN A 228 16.52 16.28 11.75
C GLN A 228 15.21 16.02 10.98
N LEU A 229 15.09 14.87 10.33
CA LEU A 229 13.86 14.47 9.64
C LEU A 229 12.69 14.26 10.61
N SER A 230 12.96 13.66 11.77
CA SER A 230 11.98 13.46 12.84
C SER A 230 11.46 14.78 13.40
N THR A 231 12.36 15.74 13.66
CA THR A 231 12.02 17.08 14.12
C THR A 231 11.21 17.84 13.07
N TYR A 232 11.57 17.71 11.79
CA TYR A 232 10.79 18.28 10.69
C TYR A 232 9.38 17.70 10.65
N LEU A 233 9.23 16.37 10.69
CA LEU A 233 7.93 15.71 10.69
C LEU A 233 7.09 16.13 11.90
N CYS A 234 7.66 16.10 13.10
CA CYS A 234 7.01 16.55 14.33
C CYS A 234 6.52 18.00 14.22
N SER A 235 7.35 18.90 13.71
CA SER A 235 7.01 20.32 13.51
C SER A 235 5.89 20.49 12.48
N SER A 236 5.94 19.75 11.37
CA SER A 236 4.89 19.78 10.33
C SER A 236 3.55 19.24 10.83
N ALA A 237 3.57 18.33 11.80
CA ALA A 237 2.38 17.82 12.48
C ALA A 237 1.91 18.72 13.64
N GLY A 238 2.58 19.85 13.89
CA GLY A 238 2.30 20.76 15.02
C GLY A 238 2.50 20.11 16.39
N GLY A 239 3.36 19.08 16.50
CA GLY A 239 3.52 18.27 17.70
C GLY A 239 2.35 17.32 18.00
N SER A 240 1.36 17.20 17.09
CA SER A 240 0.19 16.36 17.34
C SER A 240 0.51 14.87 17.28
N LEU A 241 0.43 14.21 18.44
CA LEU A 241 0.56 12.75 18.55
C LEU A 241 -0.46 12.00 17.68
N GLN A 242 -1.67 12.55 17.51
CA GLN A 242 -2.71 11.94 16.69
C GLN A 242 -2.33 11.93 15.20
N VAL A 243 -1.81 13.04 14.69
CA VAL A 243 -1.35 13.16 13.29
C VAL A 243 -0.15 12.23 13.06
N LEU A 244 0.82 12.22 13.97
CA LEU A 244 2.00 11.35 13.89
C LEU A 244 1.62 9.86 13.97
N THR A 245 0.65 9.50 14.81
CA THR A 245 0.11 8.13 14.87
C THR A 245 -0.55 7.73 13.55
N THR A 246 -1.19 8.68 12.85
CA THR A 246 -1.78 8.43 11.52
C THR A 246 -0.69 8.15 10.49
N HIS A 247 0.42 8.90 10.50
CA HIS A 247 1.58 8.58 9.66
C HIS A 247 2.18 7.21 9.98
N ALA A 248 2.31 6.86 11.26
CA ALA A 248 2.78 5.54 11.67
C ALA A 248 1.85 4.42 11.17
N ALA A 249 0.53 4.64 11.20
CA ALA A 249 -0.43 3.71 10.64
C ALA A 249 -0.21 3.52 9.12
N HIS A 250 -0.02 4.60 8.35
CA HIS A 250 0.23 4.50 6.90
C HIS A 250 1.52 3.71 6.58
N VAL A 251 2.62 3.95 7.31
CA VAL A 251 3.87 3.18 7.12
C VAL A 251 3.64 1.70 7.41
N LYS A 252 2.95 1.39 8.51
CA LYS A 252 2.61 0.01 8.88
C LYS A 252 1.71 -0.65 7.84
N GLU A 253 0.72 0.06 7.32
CA GLU A 253 -0.18 -0.45 6.29
C GLU A 253 0.56 -0.78 4.99
N LEU A 254 1.46 0.09 4.55
CA LEU A 254 2.33 -0.17 3.39
C LEU A 254 3.19 -1.42 3.60
N TRP A 255 3.82 -1.52 4.78
CA TRP A 255 4.61 -2.69 5.18
C TRP A 255 3.77 -3.99 5.15
N GLN A 256 2.56 -3.97 5.71
CA GLN A 256 1.69 -5.15 5.73
C GLN A 256 1.30 -5.60 4.33
N ASP A 257 1.00 -4.67 3.43
CA ASP A 257 0.70 -4.98 2.03
C ASP A 257 1.93 -5.54 1.29
N MET A 258 3.13 -5.00 1.54
CA MET A 258 4.38 -5.54 0.99
C MET A 258 4.60 -6.99 1.41
N VAL A 259 4.35 -7.31 2.70
CA VAL A 259 4.42 -8.68 3.21
C VAL A 259 3.38 -9.56 2.52
N ALA A 260 2.13 -9.12 2.42
CA ALA A 260 1.04 -9.89 1.82
C ALA A 260 1.26 -10.18 0.33
N LEU A 261 1.94 -9.28 -0.40
CA LEU A 261 2.28 -9.45 -1.81
C LEU A 261 3.56 -10.26 -2.03
N GLY A 262 4.35 -10.52 -0.99
CA GLY A 262 5.67 -11.13 -1.13
C GLY A 262 6.63 -10.25 -1.93
N LEU A 263 6.62 -8.93 -1.68
CA LEU A 263 7.55 -8.01 -2.33
C LEU A 263 8.94 -8.13 -1.73
N HIS A 264 9.96 -8.33 -2.57
CA HIS A 264 11.36 -8.44 -2.16
C HIS A 264 12.27 -7.48 -2.92
N ASP A 265 11.96 -6.19 -2.81
CA ASP A 265 12.81 -5.12 -3.32
C ASP A 265 13.58 -4.47 -2.14
N PRO A 266 14.91 -4.66 -2.05
CA PRO A 266 15.71 -4.10 -0.95
C PRO A 266 15.62 -2.58 -0.85
N GLU A 267 15.48 -1.87 -1.97
CA GLU A 267 15.40 -0.41 -1.98
C GLU A 267 14.10 0.06 -1.34
N LEU A 268 12.98 -0.60 -1.65
CA LEU A 268 11.69 -0.32 -1.03
C LEU A 268 11.68 -0.66 0.46
N TRP A 269 12.20 -1.82 0.84
CA TRP A 269 12.27 -2.24 2.25
C TRP A 269 13.09 -1.28 3.10
N ASP A 270 14.27 -0.88 2.64
CA ASP A 270 15.10 0.10 3.34
C ASP A 270 14.40 1.47 3.43
N THR A 271 13.60 1.84 2.41
CA THR A 271 12.82 3.09 2.41
C THR A 271 11.68 3.06 3.43
N VAL A 272 11.01 1.92 3.60
CA VAL A 272 9.97 1.74 4.62
C VAL A 272 10.57 1.74 6.02
N ASP A 273 11.74 1.12 6.21
CA ASP A 273 12.45 1.18 7.50
C ASP A 273 12.87 2.61 7.83
N LEU A 274 13.38 3.38 6.87
CA LEU A 274 13.65 4.80 7.05
C LEU A 274 12.39 5.57 7.46
N ALA A 275 11.27 5.30 6.78
CA ALA A 275 10.00 5.94 7.10
C ALA A 275 9.54 5.63 8.54
N TRP A 276 9.74 4.38 8.96
CA TRP A 276 9.43 3.92 10.32
C TRP A 276 10.30 4.58 11.38
N GLU A 277 11.61 4.68 11.16
CA GLU A 277 12.53 5.36 12.09
C GLU A 277 12.18 6.84 12.26
N VAL A 278 11.88 7.54 11.16
CA VAL A 278 11.52 8.97 11.18
C VAL A 278 10.22 9.20 11.95
N VAL A 279 9.19 8.38 11.75
CA VAL A 279 7.90 8.57 12.44
C VAL A 279 7.98 8.22 13.93
N LEU A 280 8.74 7.17 14.30
CA LEU A 280 8.99 6.84 15.70
C LEU A 280 9.80 7.94 16.40
N GLY A 281 10.82 8.49 15.73
CA GLY A 281 11.58 9.63 16.24
C GLY A 281 10.69 10.86 16.47
N ALA A 282 9.81 11.18 15.52
CA ALA A 282 8.88 12.29 15.64
C ALA A 282 7.89 12.11 16.80
N LEU A 283 7.35 10.89 16.98
CA LEU A 283 6.47 10.54 18.10
C LEU A 283 7.18 10.72 19.45
N ASN A 284 8.45 10.29 19.56
CA ASN A 284 9.23 10.46 20.78
C ASN A 284 9.47 11.94 21.10
N ILE A 285 9.78 12.77 20.09
CA ILE A 285 9.95 14.21 20.27
C ILE A 285 8.64 14.83 20.79
N ALA A 286 7.51 14.56 20.13
CA ALA A 286 6.21 15.09 20.54
C ALA A 286 5.79 14.63 21.94
N ALA A 287 6.06 13.37 22.30
CA ALA A 287 5.78 12.84 23.63
C ALA A 287 6.66 13.47 24.72
N SER A 288 7.88 13.91 24.39
CA SER A 288 8.79 14.57 25.34
C SER A 288 8.49 16.06 25.58
N THR A 289 7.71 16.68 24.70
CA THR A 289 7.30 18.09 24.82
C THR A 289 6.03 18.30 25.64
N HIS A 290 5.39 17.22 26.09
CA HIS A 290 4.22 17.21 26.98
C HIS A 290 4.61 16.72 28.37
#